data_AF-A0A5Q4GZ87-F1
#
_entry.id   AF-A0A5Q4GZ87-F1
#
_cell.length_a   1.000
_cell.length_b   1.000
_cell.length_c   1.000
_cell.angle_alpha   90.00
_cell.angle_beta   90.00
_cell.angle_gamma   90.00
#
_symmetry.space_group_name_H-M   'P 1'
#
loop_
_entity.id
_entity.type
_entity.pdbx_description
1 polymer ?
#
loop_
_entity_poly.entity_id
_entity_poly.type
_entity_poly.pdbx_seq_one_letter_code
_entity_poly.pdbx_strand_id
1 'polypeptide(L)' 'MLEIPFLDEIVMEKTRETAQQDIITFLEARFGDVPCDVAEGIESIDDHAQLKGLVRLAASCPDLAAFRDAVVRN' A
#
# COMPACT_ATOMS: atom_id res chain seq x y z
N MET A 1 6.90 31.48 0.64
CA MET A 1 6.65 30.10 1.11
C MET A 1 5.25 30.12 1.66
N LEU A 2 4.27 29.57 0.93
CA LEU A 2 2.86 29.59 1.34
C LEU A 2 2.60 28.29 2.08
N GLU A 3 2.45 28.36 3.40
CA GLU A 3 2.00 27.24 4.24
C GLU A 3 0.48 27.24 4.23
N ILE A 4 -0.10 26.30 3.49
CA ILE A 4 -1.55 26.13 3.37
C ILE A 4 -1.92 24.91 4.24
N PRO A 5 -2.59 25.09 5.39
CA PRO A 5 -2.88 24.01 6.34
C PRO A 5 -3.85 22.94 5.80
N PHE A 6 -4.50 23.19 4.65
CA PHE A 6 -5.40 22.25 3.96
C PHE A 6 -4.66 21.34 2.96
N LEU A 7 -3.40 21.63 2.62
CA LEU A 7 -2.62 20.78 1.72
C LEU A 7 -2.13 19.52 2.41
N ASP A 8 -1.90 19.53 3.73
CA ASP A 8 -1.44 18.35 4.46
C ASP A 8 -2.44 17.19 4.35
N GLU A 9 -3.74 17.47 4.51
CA GLU A 9 -4.79 16.46 4.43
C GLU A 9 -4.97 15.93 3.00
N ILE A 10 -5.01 16.82 1.99
CA ILE A 10 -5.18 16.44 0.57
C ILE A 10 -3.93 15.73 0.02
N VAL A 11 -2.73 16.15 0.43
CA VAL A 11 -1.47 15.49 0.07
C VAL A 11 -1.36 14.15 0.80
N MET A 12 -1.76 14.05 2.07
CA MET A 12 -1.79 12.77 2.78
C MET A 12 -2.76 11.77 2.12
N GLU A 13 -3.94 12.22 1.71
CA GLU A 13 -4.94 11.36 1.04
C GLU A 13 -4.44 10.92 -0.34
N LYS A 14 -3.91 11.84 -1.14
CA LYS A 14 -3.24 11.53 -2.43
C LYS A 14 -2.06 10.58 -2.25
N THR A 15 -1.26 10.75 -1.19
CA THR A 15 -0.09 9.90 -0.92
C THR A 15 -0.52 8.51 -0.46
N ARG A 16 -1.64 8.39 0.26
CA ARG A 16 -2.24 7.12 0.67
C ARG A 16 -2.73 6.32 -0.54
N GLU A 17 -3.56 6.93 -1.39
CA GLU A 17 -4.04 6.31 -2.64
C GLU A 17 -2.86 5.91 -3.54
N THR A 18 -1.85 6.78 -3.65
CA THR A 18 -0.63 6.51 -4.42
C THR A 18 0.14 5.32 -3.83
N ALA A 19 0.32 5.26 -2.50
CA ALA A 19 1.03 4.17 -1.85
C ALA A 19 0.32 2.82 -2.00
N GLN A 20 -1.02 2.79 -1.89
CA GLN A 20 -1.82 1.58 -2.14
C GLN A 20 -1.62 1.07 -3.57
N GLN A 21 -1.74 1.97 -4.56
CA GLN A 21 -1.56 1.65 -5.97
C GLN A 21 -0.12 1.24 -6.30
N ASP A 22 0.89 1.88 -5.68
CA ASP A 22 2.30 1.51 -5.82
C ASP A 22 2.56 0.10 -5.29
N ILE A 23 1.97 -0.29 -4.15
CA ILE A 23 2.09 -1.64 -3.60
C ILE A 23 1.51 -2.66 -4.58
N ILE A 24 0.29 -2.43 -5.09
CA ILE A 24 -0.38 -3.32 -6.04
C ILE A 24 0.47 -3.46 -7.30
N THR A 25 0.91 -2.34 -7.88
CA THR A 25 1.77 -2.31 -9.07
C THR A 25 3.08 -3.08 -8.84
N PHE A 26 3.67 -2.96 -7.66
CA PHE A 26 4.92 -3.64 -7.32
C PHE A 26 4.73 -5.15 -7.22
N LEU A 27 3.62 -5.58 -6.61
CA LEU A 27 3.24 -6.98 -6.51
C LEU A 27 2.93 -7.55 -7.90
N GLU A 28 2.20 -6.80 -8.74
CA GLU A 28 1.91 -7.17 -10.13
C GLU A 28 3.18 -7.36 -10.95
N ALA A 29 4.13 -6.42 -10.84
CA ALA A 29 5.39 -6.49 -11.55
C ALA A 29 6.26 -7.68 -11.11
N ARG A 30 6.19 -8.09 -9.83
CA ARG A 30 7.07 -9.11 -9.25
C ARG A 30 6.49 -10.51 -9.35
N PHE A 31 5.18 -10.66 -9.17
CA PHE A 31 4.50 -11.95 -9.05
C PHE A 31 3.48 -12.19 -10.16
N GLY A 32 3.19 -11.20 -11.00
CA GLY A 32 2.07 -11.22 -11.93
C GLY A 32 0.77 -10.87 -11.22
N ASP A 33 -0.35 -11.34 -11.75
CA ASP A 33 -1.70 -11.00 -11.29
C ASP A 33 -1.85 -11.03 -9.76
N VAL A 34 -2.25 -9.90 -9.18
CA VAL A 34 -2.47 -9.76 -7.74
C VAL A 34 -3.90 -10.19 -7.41
N PRO A 35 -4.10 -11.13 -6.46
CA PRO A 35 -5.43 -11.56 -6.08
C PRO A 35 -6.29 -10.38 -5.60
N CYS A 36 -7.55 -10.32 -6.02
CA CYS A 36 -8.49 -9.26 -5.62
C CYS A 36 -8.57 -9.09 -4.10
N ASP A 37 -8.57 -10.19 -3.34
CA ASP A 37 -8.58 -10.20 -1.87
C ASP A 37 -7.38 -9.43 -1.26
N VAL A 38 -6.21 -9.49 -1.90
CA VAL A 38 -5.01 -8.76 -1.47
C VAL A 38 -5.12 -7.28 -1.84
N ALA A 39 -5.63 -6.96 -3.03
CA ALA A 39 -5.85 -5.58 -3.46
C ALA A 39 -6.87 -4.88 -2.54
N GLU A 40 -8.03 -5.49 -2.31
CA GLU A 40 -9.06 -4.97 -1.40
C GLU A 40 -8.54 -4.83 0.03
N GLY A 41 -7.70 -5.77 0.47
CA GLY A 41 -7.02 -5.69 1.77
C GLY A 41 -6.08 -4.49 1.88
N ILE A 42 -5.33 -4.15 0.81
CA ILE A 42 -4.45 -2.98 0.77
C ILE A 42 -5.27 -1.68 0.69
N GLU A 43 -6.32 -1.64 -0.14
CA GLU A 43 -7.20 -0.48 -0.33
C GLU A 43 -7.99 -0.14 0.95
N SER A 44 -8.28 -1.16 1.78
CA SER A 44 -8.95 -0.97 3.07
C SER A 44 -8.05 -0.39 4.17
N ILE A 45 -6.73 -0.29 3.95
CA ILE A 45 -5.80 0.24 4.95
C ILE A 45 -5.75 1.77 4.86
N ASP A 46 -6.28 2.43 5.89
CA ASP A 46 -6.24 3.89 6.02
C ASP A 46 -4.94 4.41 6.66
N ASP A 47 -4.23 3.54 7.39
CA ASP A 47 -3.02 3.91 8.12
C ASP A 47 -1.80 4.01 7.19
N HIS A 48 -1.29 5.24 7.06
CA HIS A 48 -0.16 5.53 6.17
C HIS A 48 1.16 4.90 6.64
N ALA A 49 1.36 4.68 7.95
CA ALA A 49 2.57 4.04 8.46
C ALA A 49 2.58 2.54 8.11
N GLN A 50 1.41 1.89 8.18
CA GLN A 50 1.22 0.51 7.75
C GLN A 50 1.46 0.35 6.25
N LEU A 51 0.88 1.22 5.41
CA LEU A 51 1.14 1.20 3.96
C LEU A 51 2.63 1.31 3.64
N LYS A 52 3.36 2.20 4.32
CA LYS A 52 4.82 2.31 4.14
C LYS A 52 5.57 1.03 4.55
N GLY A 53 5.09 0.35 5.59
CA GLY A 53 5.59 -0.98 5.98
C GLY A 53 5.33 -2.03 4.91
N LEU A 54 4.13 -2.03 4.32
CA LEU A 54 3.72 -2.93 3.26
C LEU A 54 4.50 -2.71 1.96
N VAL A 55 4.83 -1.47 1.58
CA VAL A 55 5.73 -1.22 0.44
C VAL A 55 7.07 -1.95 0.63
N ARG A 56 7.65 -1.86 1.83
CA ARG A 56 8.92 -2.55 2.14
C ARG A 56 8.76 -4.07 2.18
N LEU A 57 7.60 -4.55 2.63
CA LEU A 57 7.29 -5.97 2.62
C LEU A 57 7.10 -6.48 1.19
N ALA A 58 6.37 -5.79 0.33
CA ALA A 58 6.21 -6.14 -1.09
C ALA A 58 7.57 -6.24 -1.80
N ALA A 59 8.51 -5.35 -1.45
CA ALA A 59 9.87 -5.38 -1.97
C ALA A 59 10.74 -6.56 -1.48
N SER A 60 10.45 -7.13 -0.32
CA SER A 60 11.30 -8.15 0.34
C SER A 60 10.65 -9.52 0.50
N CYS A 61 9.33 -9.62 0.28
CA CYS A 61 8.60 -10.86 0.44
C CYS A 61 9.02 -11.90 -0.62
N PRO A 62 9.10 -13.19 -0.23
CA PRO A 62 9.44 -14.27 -1.14
C PRO A 62 8.29 -14.62 -2.11
N ASP A 63 7.04 -14.43 -1.68
CA ASP A 63 5.84 -14.80 -2.42
C ASP A 63 4.59 -14.03 -1.94
N LEU A 64 3.55 -13.97 -2.79
CA LEU A 64 2.27 -13.32 -2.50
C LEU A 64 1.55 -13.90 -1.28
N ALA A 65 1.77 -15.19 -0.97
CA ALA A 65 1.14 -15.82 0.19
C ALA A 65 1.70 -15.24 1.51
N ALA A 66 3.02 -15.03 1.58
CA ALA A 66 3.66 -14.36 2.71
C ALA A 66 3.22 -12.90 2.84
N PHE A 67 3.04 -12.19 1.72
CA PHE A 67 2.50 -10.83 1.74
C PHE A 67 1.05 -10.80 2.26
N ARG A 68 0.19 -11.69 1.75
CA ARG A 68 -1.21 -11.79 2.17
C ARG A 68 -1.36 -12.09 3.66
N ASP A 69 -0.58 -13.00 4.23
CA ASP A 69 -0.65 -13.29 5.67
C ASP A 69 -0.36 -12.04 6.52
N ALA A 70 0.56 -11.17 6.07
CA ALA A 70 0.86 -9.91 6.74
C ALA A 70 -0.26 -8.87 6.60
N VAL A 71 -0.98 -8.85 5.48
CA VAL A 71 -2.16 -7.97 5.29
C VAL A 71 -3.34 -8.46 6.13
N VAL A 72 -3.56 -9.77 6.23
CA VAL A 72 -4.69 -10.38 6.96
C VAL A 72 -4.50 -10.38 8.49
N ARG A 73 -3.26 -10.40 8.98
CA ARG A 73 -2.96 -10.35 10.43
C ARG A 73 -3.03 -8.95 11.05
N ASN A 74 -3.38 -7.96 10.26
CA ASN A 74 -3.35 -6.54 10.60
C ASN A 74 -4.78 -6.02 10.75
#